data_AF-A0A673X9S0-F1
#
_entry.id   AF-A0A673X9S0-F1
#
_cell.length_a   1.000
_cell.length_b   1.000
_cell.length_c   1.000
_cell.angle_alpha   90.00
_cell.angle_beta   90.00
_cell.angle_gamma   90.00
#
_symmetry.space_group_name_H-M   'P 1'
#
loop_
_entity.id
_entity.type
_entity.pdbx_description
1 polymer ?
#
loop_
_entity_poly.entity_id
_entity_poly.type
_entity_poly.pdbx_seq_one_letter_code
_entity_poly.pdbx_strand_id
1 'polypeptide(L)'
;MAAHTMNKSILSFLGQINGCIYGTHALNPLNRDGLSPFCLFPVSMVCVRRVTPGQRMPVDQDWTAVYPTAAPFRQGSVPLPVRMGFPVKRGVPPEKGNLELIKIPYFLHLTPAAIKKHCEPLKHKSTFCTEWPSALDTDAKYDEHFPVKVKSKDYVSAGTSLRNPSARIVHLRVKLSSLNLDDHARKKMGTAKRHTLTIPTDSCPVRRHSYDYAMYLLTVLYHESWGSVDSEWTDGQAAKAITVQSIRDP
;
A
#
# COMPACT_ATOMS: atom_id res chain seq x y z
N MET A 1 53.70 -22.69 -32.73
CA MET A 1 54.74 -22.02 -31.91
C MET A 1 54.09 -21.57 -30.63
N ALA A 2 54.14 -22.46 -29.62
CA ALA A 2 54.94 -22.28 -28.39
C ALA A 2 54.07 -21.56 -27.34
N ALA A 3 53.40 -22.22 -26.38
CA ALA A 3 53.85 -23.24 -25.43
C ALA A 3 55.18 -22.85 -24.77
N HIS A 4 55.12 -22.42 -23.50
CA HIS A 4 56.06 -22.73 -22.41
C HIS A 4 55.61 -21.96 -21.14
N THR A 5 55.03 -22.64 -20.14
CA THR A 5 55.65 -23.14 -18.88
C THR A 5 55.89 -22.02 -17.85
N MET A 6 55.46 -22.05 -16.58
CA MET A 6 55.50 -23.06 -15.50
C MET A 6 54.72 -22.47 -14.28
N ASN A 7 54.41 -23.13 -13.16
CA ASN A 7 54.23 -24.50 -12.69
C ASN A 7 54.02 -24.36 -11.15
N LYS A 8 53.22 -25.24 -10.55
CA LYS A 8 53.21 -25.60 -9.10
C LYS A 8 52.85 -24.53 -8.06
N SER A 9 51.57 -24.48 -7.68
CA SER A 9 51.18 -24.37 -6.26
C SER A 9 49.76 -24.93 -6.04
N ILE A 10 49.55 -26.14 -6.52
CA ILE A 10 48.43 -27.02 -6.13
C ILE A 10 49.11 -28.09 -5.28
N LEU A 11 48.66 -28.28 -4.04
CA LEU A 11 49.20 -29.15 -2.97
C LEU A 11 50.02 -28.44 -1.88
N SER A 12 49.40 -27.49 -1.15
CA SER A 12 49.82 -27.25 0.24
C SER A 12 48.79 -26.44 1.04
N PHE A 13 47.50 -26.81 1.04
CA PHE A 13 46.60 -26.42 2.14
C PHE A 13 45.50 -27.48 2.30
N LEU A 14 45.95 -28.72 2.47
CA LEU A 14 45.20 -29.72 3.22
C LEU A 14 45.41 -29.42 4.71
N GLY A 15 44.38 -28.94 5.39
CA GLY A 15 44.42 -28.75 6.83
C GLY A 15 43.17 -28.06 7.36
N GLN A 16 42.30 -28.85 8.00
CA GLN A 16 41.19 -28.42 8.87
C GLN A 16 39.92 -27.90 8.19
N ILE A 17 39.14 -28.82 7.63
CA ILE A 17 37.67 -28.74 7.71
C ILE A 17 37.15 -30.14 8.07
N ASN A 18 37.06 -30.42 9.38
CA ASN A 18 36.37 -31.61 9.87
C ASN A 18 34.86 -31.41 9.73
N GLY A 19 34.31 -31.80 8.58
CA GLY A 19 32.89 -32.06 8.39
C GLY A 19 32.59 -33.52 8.67
N CYS A 20 32.07 -33.83 9.86
CA CYS A 20 31.40 -35.10 10.13
C CYS A 20 29.89 -34.83 10.24
N ILE A 21 29.14 -35.12 9.18
CA ILE A 21 27.70 -35.38 9.25
C ILE A 21 27.50 -36.74 8.60
N TYR A 22 27.46 -37.78 9.43
CA TYR A 22 27.06 -39.11 9.04
C TYR A 22 25.54 -39.26 9.11
N GLY A 23 24.96 -39.74 8.01
CA GLY A 23 23.92 -40.77 7.96
C GLY A 23 22.58 -40.51 8.63
N THR A 24 21.60 -40.06 7.85
CA THR A 24 20.18 -40.33 8.13
C THR A 24 19.80 -41.71 7.59
N HIS A 25 19.82 -42.73 8.45
CA HIS A 25 19.02 -43.94 8.21
C HIS A 25 17.65 -43.75 8.86
N ALA A 26 16.62 -43.74 8.01
CA ALA A 26 15.23 -43.87 8.42
C ALA A 26 14.96 -45.31 8.86
N LEU A 27 14.40 -45.53 10.07
CA LEU A 27 13.66 -46.74 10.40
C LEU A 27 12.56 -46.49 11.45
N ASN A 28 11.41 -47.13 11.19
CA ASN A 28 10.17 -47.20 11.97
C ASN A 28 10.36 -47.73 13.41
N PRO A 29 9.40 -47.46 14.33
CA PRO A 29 9.49 -47.88 15.73
C PRO A 29 8.73 -49.18 15.98
N LEU A 30 9.38 -50.34 15.88
CA LEU A 30 8.88 -51.60 16.44
C LEU A 30 10.05 -52.55 16.72
N ASN A 31 10.57 -52.57 17.95
CA ASN A 31 10.62 -53.79 18.77
C ASN A 31 11.18 -53.48 20.17
N ARG A 32 10.53 -54.05 21.18
CA ARG A 32 11.00 -54.11 22.56
C ARG A 32 12.02 -55.26 22.70
N ASP A 33 12.82 -55.15 23.76
CA ASP A 33 13.60 -56.21 24.41
C ASP A 33 15.03 -56.46 23.89
N GLY A 34 16.01 -56.30 24.80
CA GLY A 34 17.40 -56.70 24.59
C GLY A 34 18.42 -55.83 25.31
N LEU A 35 18.65 -56.08 26.60
CA LEU A 35 19.77 -55.54 27.37
C LEU A 35 21.11 -56.10 26.81
N SER A 36 22.01 -55.22 26.38
CA SER A 36 23.45 -55.51 26.27
C SER A 36 24.26 -54.30 26.78
N PRO A 37 25.42 -54.51 27.44
CA PRO A 37 26.13 -53.44 28.10
C PRO A 37 27.13 -52.82 27.13
N PHE A 38 26.70 -51.80 26.37
CA PHE A 38 27.61 -51.03 25.54
C PHE A 38 28.09 -49.77 26.27
N CYS A 39 29.42 -49.70 26.35
CA CYS A 39 30.28 -48.69 26.94
C CYS A 39 29.73 -47.25 26.87
N LEU A 40 29.59 -46.63 28.04
CA LEU A 40 29.43 -45.19 28.20
C LEU A 40 30.74 -44.47 27.80
N PHE A 41 30.90 -44.17 26.51
CA PHE A 41 31.81 -43.10 26.10
C PHE A 41 31.07 -41.76 26.27
N PRO A 42 31.58 -40.82 27.09
CA PRO A 42 30.97 -39.51 27.20
C PRO A 42 31.30 -38.74 25.93
N VAL A 43 30.42 -38.78 24.93
CA VAL A 43 30.42 -37.79 23.87
C VAL A 43 30.00 -36.48 24.52
N SER A 44 30.98 -35.70 24.98
CA SER A 44 30.75 -34.31 25.33
C SER A 44 30.21 -33.61 24.08
N MET A 45 28.89 -33.48 24.02
CA MET A 45 28.20 -32.66 23.03
C MET A 45 28.65 -31.22 23.27
N VAL A 46 29.71 -30.79 22.58
CA VAL A 46 30.11 -29.39 22.51
C VAL A 46 28.96 -28.66 21.81
N CYS A 47 28.06 -28.10 22.60
CA CYS A 47 27.00 -27.24 22.11
C CYS A 47 27.66 -25.96 21.61
N VAL A 48 28.07 -25.94 20.34
CA VAL A 48 28.52 -24.71 19.67
C VAL A 48 27.31 -23.78 19.64
N ARG A 49 27.28 -22.80 20.55
CA ARG A 49 26.26 -21.75 20.53
C ARG A 49 26.34 -21.06 19.18
N ARG A 50 25.37 -21.30 18.30
CA ARG A 50 25.23 -20.54 17.05
C ARG A 50 24.95 -19.09 17.44
N VAL A 51 25.95 -18.23 17.22
CA VAL A 51 25.80 -16.78 17.37
C VAL A 51 24.83 -16.31 16.29
N THR A 52 23.77 -15.62 16.68
CA THR A 52 22.79 -15.09 15.72
C THR A 52 23.38 -13.89 14.97
N PRO A 53 22.94 -13.61 13.73
CA PRO A 53 23.39 -12.43 12.98
C PRO A 53 23.28 -11.13 13.79
N GLY A 54 22.20 -10.94 14.55
CA GLY A 54 21.97 -9.77 15.40
C GLY A 54 22.99 -9.58 16.52
N GLN A 55 23.67 -10.64 16.96
CA GLN A 55 24.75 -10.54 17.95
C GLN A 55 26.10 -10.15 17.33
N ARG A 56 26.24 -10.22 16.00
CA ARG A 56 27.47 -9.88 15.26
C ARG A 56 27.41 -8.49 14.63
N MET A 57 26.26 -7.82 14.71
CA MET A 57 26.05 -6.53 14.06
C MET A 57 26.82 -5.41 14.77
N PRO A 58 27.57 -4.56 14.03
CA PRO A 58 28.13 -3.35 14.60
C PRO A 58 27.02 -2.34 14.95
N VAL A 59 27.28 -1.49 15.94
CA VAL A 59 26.30 -0.49 16.42
C VAL A 59 26.02 0.58 15.36
N ASP A 60 27.04 0.97 14.58
CA ASP A 60 26.96 2.01 13.55
C ASP A 60 26.49 1.48 12.18
N GLN A 61 25.95 0.26 12.13
CA GLN A 61 25.49 -0.34 10.88
C GLN A 61 24.31 0.42 10.27
N ASP A 62 24.27 0.47 8.94
CA ASP A 62 23.08 0.93 8.22
C ASP A 62 21.91 -0.05 8.39
N TRP A 63 20.93 0.36 9.18
CA TRP A 63 19.71 -0.40 9.45
C TRP A 63 18.89 -0.69 8.18
N THR A 64 18.95 0.19 7.18
CA THR A 64 18.18 0.04 5.94
C THR A 64 18.61 -1.17 5.11
N ALA A 65 19.88 -1.59 5.24
CA ALA A 65 20.39 -2.81 4.61
C ALA A 65 19.92 -4.08 5.36
N VAL A 66 19.67 -3.98 6.67
CA VAL A 66 19.21 -5.11 7.50
C VAL A 66 17.73 -5.41 7.25
N TYR A 67 16.90 -4.36 7.15
CA TYR A 67 15.46 -4.44 6.90
C TYR A 67 15.06 -3.52 5.72
N PRO A 68 15.27 -3.94 4.47
CA PRO A 68 14.94 -3.12 3.30
C PRO A 68 13.43 -3.08 2.99
N THR A 69 12.70 -4.15 3.29
CA THR A 69 11.28 -4.30 2.92
C THR A 69 10.44 -4.80 4.09
N ALA A 70 9.11 -4.75 3.94
CA ALA A 70 8.18 -5.36 4.89
C ALA A 70 8.49 -6.85 5.05
N ALA A 71 8.77 -7.26 6.29
CA ALA A 71 9.10 -8.64 6.63
C ALA A 71 8.64 -8.93 8.07
N PRO A 72 8.31 -10.20 8.39
CA PRO A 72 7.98 -10.58 9.76
C PRO A 72 9.16 -10.33 10.70
N PHE A 73 8.88 -10.28 11.99
CA PHE A 73 9.91 -10.13 13.00
C PHE A 73 10.86 -11.34 13.01
N ARG A 74 12.12 -11.10 12.63
CA ARG A 74 13.18 -12.09 12.64
C ARG A 74 14.09 -11.83 13.83
N GLN A 75 13.84 -12.54 14.91
CA GLN A 75 14.59 -12.36 16.14
C GLN A 75 16.10 -12.59 16.00
N GLY A 76 16.52 -13.43 15.05
CA GLY A 76 17.94 -13.62 14.74
C GLY A 76 18.61 -12.43 14.05
N SER A 77 17.84 -11.54 13.41
CA SER A 77 18.34 -10.39 12.64
C SER A 77 18.19 -9.06 13.37
N VAL A 78 17.27 -8.98 14.33
CA VAL A 78 17.03 -7.75 15.10
C VAL A 78 17.93 -7.74 16.34
N PRO A 79 18.85 -6.77 16.48
CA PRO A 79 19.82 -6.68 17.58
C PRO A 79 19.21 -6.08 18.86
N LEU A 80 17.90 -6.25 19.09
CA LEU A 80 17.18 -5.64 20.20
C LEU A 80 16.62 -6.74 21.11
N PRO A 81 16.81 -6.65 22.45
CA PRO A 81 16.27 -7.62 23.41
C PRO A 81 14.79 -7.35 23.67
N VAL A 82 13.95 -7.48 22.65
CA VAL A 82 12.50 -7.24 22.74
C VAL A 82 11.82 -8.44 23.39
N ARG A 83 10.99 -8.19 24.38
CA ARG A 83 10.14 -9.18 25.06
C ARG A 83 8.69 -8.72 25.00
N MET A 84 7.77 -9.65 24.81
CA MET A 84 6.34 -9.36 24.73
C MET A 84 5.51 -10.54 25.24
N GLY A 85 4.29 -10.27 25.70
CA GLY A 85 3.37 -11.29 26.20
C GLY A 85 3.04 -11.09 27.68
N PHE A 86 1.97 -11.74 28.12
CA PHE A 86 1.51 -11.63 29.49
C PHE A 86 2.48 -12.35 30.44
N PRO A 87 3.03 -11.68 31.46
CA PRO A 87 3.92 -12.33 32.41
C PRO A 87 3.12 -13.25 33.34
N VAL A 88 3.62 -14.47 33.56
CA VAL A 88 3.11 -15.33 34.64
C VAL A 88 3.44 -14.72 36.00
N LYS A 89 2.72 -15.09 37.06
CA LYS A 89 3.01 -14.59 38.43
C LYS A 89 4.49 -14.81 38.76
N ARG A 90 5.22 -13.72 39.04
CA ARG A 90 6.67 -13.70 39.30
C ARG A 90 7.56 -14.15 38.12
N GLY A 91 7.08 -14.09 36.88
CA GLY A 91 7.85 -14.45 35.68
C GLY A 91 8.13 -13.27 34.75
N VAL A 92 9.04 -13.49 33.79
CA VAL A 92 9.31 -12.57 32.67
C VAL A 92 8.71 -13.11 31.38
N PRO A 93 8.26 -12.24 30.46
CA PRO A 93 7.78 -12.69 29.15
C PRO A 93 8.91 -13.39 28.37
N PRO A 94 8.57 -14.38 27.52
CA PRO A 94 9.55 -15.10 26.75
C PRO A 94 10.29 -14.15 25.80
N GLU A 95 11.62 -14.26 25.82
CA GLU A 95 12.47 -13.51 24.92
C GLU A 95 12.47 -14.17 23.54
N LYS A 96 12.81 -15.46 23.46
CA LYS A 96 13.01 -16.19 22.20
C LYS A 96 11.81 -17.01 21.77
N GLY A 97 11.58 -17.07 20.45
CA GLY A 97 10.53 -17.93 19.87
C GLY A 97 9.11 -17.44 20.15
N ASN A 98 8.94 -16.12 20.28
CA ASN A 98 7.68 -15.50 20.67
C ASN A 98 6.75 -15.29 19.47
N LEU A 99 5.60 -15.97 19.46
CA LEU A 99 4.60 -15.85 18.39
C LEU A 99 3.87 -14.50 18.41
N GLU A 100 3.72 -13.86 19.58
CA GLU A 100 3.09 -12.54 19.66
C GLU A 100 3.91 -11.49 18.90
N LEU A 101 5.24 -11.63 18.95
CA LEU A 101 6.12 -10.77 18.17
C LEU A 101 6.04 -11.04 16.67
N ILE A 102 5.45 -12.13 16.17
CA ILE A 102 5.32 -12.37 14.72
C ILE A 102 4.03 -11.75 14.17
N LYS A 103 2.96 -11.70 14.99
CA LYS A 103 1.63 -11.22 14.59
C LYS A 103 1.57 -9.72 14.29
N ILE A 104 2.48 -8.94 14.87
CA ILE A 104 2.45 -7.47 14.79
C ILE A 104 2.99 -7.02 13.42
N PRO A 105 2.29 -6.12 12.72
CA PRO A 105 2.85 -5.47 11.53
C PRO A 105 3.90 -4.43 11.97
N TYR A 106 5.18 -4.77 11.84
CA TYR A 106 6.27 -3.87 12.22
C TYR A 106 6.61 -2.85 11.15
N PHE A 107 7.11 -1.71 11.62
CA PHE A 107 7.63 -0.61 10.80
C PHE A 107 9.17 -0.56 10.81
N LEU A 108 9.84 -1.70 11.05
CA LEU A 108 11.31 -1.76 11.11
C LEU A 108 11.98 -1.34 9.79
N HIS A 109 11.32 -1.52 8.65
CA HIS A 109 11.79 -1.08 7.35
C HIS A 109 11.48 0.40 7.06
N LEU A 110 10.58 1.03 7.83
CA LEU A 110 10.13 2.42 7.68
C LEU A 110 10.67 3.31 8.81
N THR A 111 11.97 3.21 9.09
CA THR A 111 12.62 4.12 10.04
C THR A 111 12.76 5.53 9.45
N PRO A 112 12.85 6.59 10.26
CA PRO A 112 13.03 7.96 9.76
C PRO A 112 14.25 8.12 8.83
N ALA A 113 15.34 7.40 9.11
CA ALA A 113 16.52 7.36 8.25
C ALA A 113 16.24 6.68 6.89
N ALA A 114 15.47 5.57 6.89
CA ALA A 114 15.04 4.91 5.65
C ALA A 114 14.16 5.81 4.80
N ILE A 115 13.18 6.49 5.41
CA ILE A 115 12.25 7.38 4.70
C ILE A 115 13.00 8.51 4.01
N LYS A 116 13.99 9.14 4.68
CA LYS A 116 14.82 10.19 4.07
C LYS A 116 15.58 9.66 2.84
N LYS A 117 16.24 8.50 2.98
CA LYS A 117 16.94 7.83 1.88
C LYS A 117 16.02 7.44 0.72
N HIS A 118 14.78 7.04 1.00
CA HIS A 118 13.79 6.72 -0.04
C HIS A 118 13.25 7.98 -0.73
N CYS A 119 13.04 9.07 0.01
CA CYS A 119 12.52 10.32 -0.52
C CYS A 119 13.56 11.12 -1.32
N GLU A 120 14.85 11.01 -1.01
CA GLU A 120 15.93 11.71 -1.73
C GLU A 120 15.88 11.43 -3.26
N PRO A 121 15.92 10.17 -3.74
CA PRO A 121 15.79 9.88 -5.16
C PRO A 121 14.45 10.32 -5.76
N LEU A 122 13.36 10.25 -4.99
CA LEU A 122 12.02 10.67 -5.44
C LEU A 122 11.93 12.18 -5.65
N LYS A 123 12.66 12.96 -4.84
CA LYS A 123 12.78 14.42 -4.97
C LYS A 123 13.74 14.82 -6.09
N HIS A 124 14.90 14.18 -6.17
CA HIS A 124 15.94 14.53 -7.16
C HIS A 124 15.57 14.13 -8.58
N LYS A 125 14.78 13.06 -8.75
CA LYS A 125 14.16 12.77 -10.04
C LYS A 125 12.91 13.65 -10.20
N SER A 126 13.12 14.85 -10.72
CA SER A 126 12.07 15.69 -11.34
C SER A 126 11.22 14.95 -12.39
N THR A 127 11.62 13.73 -12.77
CA THR A 127 10.83 12.75 -13.52
C THR A 127 9.52 12.36 -12.84
N PHE A 128 9.45 12.30 -11.50
CA PHE A 128 8.28 11.76 -10.79
C PHE A 128 7.40 12.83 -10.14
N CYS A 129 8.02 13.84 -9.53
CA CYS A 129 7.30 14.93 -8.86
C CYS A 129 7.48 16.23 -9.64
N THR A 130 6.38 16.90 -9.93
CA THR A 130 6.35 18.24 -10.52
C THR A 130 6.02 19.27 -9.44
N GLU A 131 6.63 20.45 -9.53
CA GLU A 131 6.30 21.56 -8.62
C GLU A 131 4.84 21.99 -8.81
N TRP A 132 4.20 22.37 -7.70
CA TRP A 132 2.85 22.94 -7.75
C TRP A 132 2.91 24.37 -8.30
N PRO A 133 2.00 24.77 -9.20
CA PRO A 133 1.99 26.13 -9.75
C PRO A 133 1.76 27.19 -8.67
N SER A 134 2.71 28.11 -8.51
CA SER A 134 2.66 29.22 -7.54
C SER A 134 1.56 30.24 -7.80
N ALA A 135 0.95 30.25 -8.99
CA ALA A 135 -0.22 31.09 -9.24
C ALA A 135 -1.45 30.66 -8.40
N LEU A 136 -1.52 29.39 -7.99
CA LEU A 136 -2.65 28.76 -7.33
C LEU A 136 -2.41 28.55 -5.82
N ASP A 137 -2.00 29.60 -5.12
CA ASP A 137 -1.73 29.56 -3.68
C ASP A 137 -3.01 29.61 -2.82
N THR A 138 -4.12 30.12 -3.35
CA THR A 138 -5.37 30.35 -2.61
C THR A 138 -6.55 29.64 -3.27
N ASP A 139 -7.41 29.03 -2.45
CA ASP A 139 -8.62 28.32 -2.90
C ASP A 139 -9.56 29.21 -3.75
N ALA A 140 -9.59 30.53 -3.51
CA ALA A 140 -10.38 31.47 -4.32
C ALA A 140 -9.90 31.52 -5.78
N LYS A 141 -8.58 31.68 -6.00
CA LYS A 141 -7.98 31.67 -7.35
C LYS A 141 -8.18 30.32 -8.05
N TYR A 142 -8.10 29.23 -7.28
CA TYR A 142 -8.39 27.89 -7.79
C TYR A 142 -9.83 27.79 -8.30
N ASP A 143 -10.80 28.31 -7.55
CA ASP A 143 -12.22 28.28 -7.91
C ASP A 143 -12.56 29.19 -9.10
N GLU A 144 -11.83 30.29 -9.29
CA GLU A 144 -11.97 31.21 -10.42
C GLU A 144 -11.45 30.60 -11.73
N HIS A 145 -10.24 30.02 -11.71
CA HIS A 145 -9.63 29.43 -12.89
C HIS A 145 -10.18 28.03 -13.22
N PHE A 146 -10.56 27.25 -12.20
CA PHE A 146 -11.02 25.86 -12.34
C PHE A 146 -12.39 25.64 -11.67
N PRO A 147 -13.49 26.13 -12.28
CA PRO A 147 -14.83 26.06 -11.70
C PRO A 147 -15.42 24.64 -11.67
N VAL A 148 -14.91 23.73 -12.50
CA VAL A 148 -15.37 22.33 -12.60
C VAL A 148 -14.50 21.44 -11.70
N LYS A 149 -15.12 20.82 -10.69
CA LYS A 149 -14.45 19.91 -9.76
C LYS A 149 -14.94 18.48 -9.97
N VAL A 150 -14.03 17.58 -10.29
CA VAL A 150 -14.30 16.16 -10.46
C VAL A 150 -13.83 15.40 -9.23
N LYS A 151 -14.70 14.58 -8.65
CA LYS A 151 -14.33 13.69 -7.54
C LYS A 151 -14.47 12.24 -7.97
N SER A 152 -13.39 11.48 -7.82
CA SER A 152 -13.33 10.03 -7.98
C SER A 152 -12.75 9.39 -6.71
N LYS A 153 -13.11 8.13 -6.47
CA LYS A 153 -12.62 7.36 -5.31
C LYS A 153 -11.92 6.10 -5.79
N ASP A 154 -10.71 5.88 -5.28
CA ASP A 154 -9.94 4.66 -5.52
C ASP A 154 -9.82 3.87 -4.22
N TYR A 155 -10.00 2.55 -4.30
CA TYR A 155 -10.05 1.65 -3.15
C TYR A 155 -8.91 0.66 -3.23
N VAL A 156 -8.15 0.53 -2.14
CA VAL A 156 -7.06 -0.45 -2.01
C VAL A 156 -7.42 -1.42 -0.89
N SER A 157 -7.55 -2.70 -1.23
CA SER A 157 -7.90 -3.78 -0.29
C SER A 157 -6.89 -4.92 -0.38
N ALA A 158 -6.62 -5.58 0.74
CA ALA A 158 -5.85 -6.82 0.75
C ALA A 158 -6.71 -7.98 0.21
N GLY A 159 -6.36 -8.52 -0.95
CA GLY A 159 -7.10 -9.61 -1.60
C GLY A 159 -6.57 -9.91 -3.00
N THR A 160 -7.07 -10.99 -3.61
CA THR A 160 -6.71 -11.38 -4.98
C THR A 160 -7.40 -10.51 -6.03
N SER A 161 -8.61 -10.03 -5.75
CA SER A 161 -9.36 -9.14 -6.63
C SER A 161 -9.06 -7.68 -6.32
N LEU A 162 -8.62 -6.94 -7.34
CA LEU A 162 -8.47 -5.48 -7.30
C LEU A 162 -9.77 -4.73 -7.66
N ARG A 163 -10.81 -5.45 -8.10
CA ARG A 163 -12.02 -4.83 -8.66
C ARG A 163 -12.92 -4.35 -7.53
N ASN A 164 -13.27 -3.05 -7.56
CA ASN A 164 -14.31 -2.48 -6.72
C ASN A 164 -15.37 -1.77 -7.59
N PRO A 165 -16.65 -2.18 -7.54
CA PRO A 165 -17.71 -1.58 -8.34
C PRO A 165 -17.91 -0.09 -8.06
N SER A 166 -17.62 0.39 -6.86
CA SER A 166 -17.82 1.79 -6.46
C SER A 166 -16.76 2.74 -7.04
N ALA A 167 -15.64 2.23 -7.56
CA ALA A 167 -14.59 3.06 -8.16
C ALA A 167 -15.00 3.70 -9.50
N ARG A 168 -16.08 3.23 -10.12
CA ARG A 168 -16.60 3.77 -11.39
C ARG A 168 -17.39 5.08 -11.25
N ILE A 169 -17.81 5.41 -10.03
CA ILE A 169 -18.69 6.54 -9.74
C ILE A 169 -17.88 7.83 -9.84
N VAL A 170 -18.39 8.78 -10.61
CA VAL A 170 -17.81 10.11 -10.78
C VAL A 170 -18.81 11.15 -10.30
N HIS A 171 -18.35 12.11 -9.50
CA HIS A 171 -19.15 13.26 -9.12
C HIS A 171 -18.55 14.52 -9.74
N LEU A 172 -19.29 15.12 -10.67
CA LEU A 172 -18.95 16.40 -11.27
C LEU A 172 -19.66 17.52 -10.50
N ARG A 173 -18.91 18.51 -10.01
CA ARG A 173 -19.44 19.65 -9.24
C ARG A 173 -19.06 20.96 -9.90
N VAL A 174 -20.03 21.83 -10.13
CA VAL A 174 -19.84 23.14 -10.76
C VAL A 174 -20.63 24.20 -10.01
N LYS A 175 -20.03 25.37 -9.80
CA LYS A 175 -20.76 26.54 -9.27
C LYS A 175 -21.62 27.13 -10.39
N LEU A 176 -22.88 27.45 -10.12
CA LEU A 176 -23.74 28.07 -11.14
C LEU A 176 -23.30 29.51 -11.48
N SER A 177 -22.62 30.18 -10.53
CA SER A 177 -22.10 31.54 -10.72
C SER A 177 -20.95 31.64 -11.71
N SER A 178 -20.21 30.55 -11.93
CA SER A 178 -19.08 30.52 -12.87
C SER A 178 -19.49 30.18 -14.31
N LEU A 179 -20.75 29.78 -14.51
CA LEU A 179 -21.30 29.53 -15.84
C LEU A 179 -21.95 30.81 -16.35
N ASN A 180 -21.76 31.11 -17.63
CA ASN A 180 -22.45 32.22 -18.29
C ASN A 180 -23.93 31.83 -18.46
N LEU A 181 -24.79 32.23 -17.54
CA LEU A 181 -26.22 31.87 -17.56
C LEU A 181 -27.04 33.13 -17.26
N ASP A 182 -28.05 33.36 -18.10
CA ASP A 182 -29.11 34.32 -17.83
C ASP A 182 -30.03 33.84 -16.69
N ASP A 183 -30.85 34.74 -16.14
CA ASP A 183 -31.77 34.43 -15.03
C ASP A 183 -32.77 33.33 -15.42
N HIS A 184 -33.27 33.35 -16.65
CA HIS A 184 -34.10 32.26 -17.20
C HIS A 184 -33.35 30.92 -17.18
N ALA A 185 -32.15 30.89 -17.76
CA ALA A 185 -31.34 29.67 -17.88
C ALA A 185 -30.92 29.13 -16.50
N ARG A 186 -30.58 30.02 -15.57
CA ARG A 186 -30.24 29.68 -14.18
C ARG A 186 -31.42 29.06 -13.45
N LYS A 187 -32.63 29.62 -13.61
CA LYS A 187 -33.87 29.07 -13.03
C LYS A 187 -34.25 27.72 -13.66
N LYS A 188 -34.00 27.55 -14.96
CA LYS A 188 -34.25 26.30 -15.69
C LYS A 188 -33.26 25.19 -15.31
N MET A 189 -31.99 25.52 -15.09
CA MET A 189 -30.93 24.55 -14.79
C MET A 189 -30.83 24.17 -13.30
N GLY A 190 -31.29 25.03 -12.39
CA GLY A 190 -31.11 24.84 -10.94
C GLY A 190 -32.38 25.02 -10.13
N THR A 191 -32.62 24.12 -9.17
CA THR A 191 -33.52 24.41 -8.05
C THR A 191 -32.88 25.48 -7.17
N ALA A 192 -33.58 26.60 -6.95
CA ALA A 192 -33.11 27.86 -6.36
C ALA A 192 -32.33 27.78 -5.02
N LYS A 193 -32.26 26.61 -4.37
CA LYS A 193 -31.65 26.41 -3.05
C LYS A 193 -30.17 26.02 -3.06
N ARG A 194 -29.59 25.60 -4.20
CA ARG A 194 -28.18 25.14 -4.26
C ARG A 194 -27.41 25.94 -5.31
N HIS A 195 -26.44 26.76 -4.87
CA HIS A 195 -25.53 27.50 -5.76
C HIS A 195 -24.53 26.58 -6.50
N THR A 196 -24.51 25.28 -6.20
CA THR A 196 -23.62 24.29 -6.82
C THR A 196 -24.43 23.15 -7.46
N LEU A 197 -24.24 22.93 -8.74
CA LEU A 197 -24.74 21.76 -9.47
C LEU A 197 -23.81 20.56 -9.19
N THR A 198 -24.39 19.42 -8.83
CA THR A 198 -23.66 18.16 -8.65
C THR A 198 -24.31 17.08 -9.50
N ILE A 199 -23.55 16.51 -10.43
CA ILE A 199 -23.99 15.43 -11.32
C ILE A 199 -23.26 14.14 -10.90
N PRO A 200 -23.92 13.21 -10.20
CA PRO A 200 -23.40 11.88 -9.96
C PRO A 200 -23.66 10.99 -11.17
N THR A 201 -22.64 10.27 -11.64
CA THR A 201 -22.77 9.30 -12.73
C THR A 201 -22.21 7.94 -12.32
N ASP A 202 -23.01 6.90 -12.43
CA ASP A 202 -22.67 5.52 -12.05
C ASP A 202 -23.02 4.46 -13.12
N SER A 203 -23.58 4.91 -14.25
CA SER A 203 -24.20 4.07 -15.28
C SER A 203 -23.20 3.25 -16.09
N CYS A 204 -21.97 3.75 -16.27
CA CYS A 204 -20.95 3.09 -17.08
C CYS A 204 -20.00 2.21 -16.23
N PRO A 205 -19.53 1.06 -16.74
CA PRO A 205 -18.60 0.19 -16.02
C PRO A 205 -17.22 0.81 -15.75
N VAL A 206 -16.73 1.65 -16.67
CA VAL A 206 -15.40 2.26 -16.61
C VAL A 206 -15.52 3.74 -16.23
N ARG A 207 -14.65 4.19 -15.31
CA ARG A 207 -14.62 5.56 -14.81
C ARG A 207 -14.49 6.63 -15.91
N ARG A 208 -13.68 6.35 -16.94
CA ARG A 208 -13.49 7.25 -18.09
C ARG A 208 -14.82 7.58 -18.78
N HIS A 209 -15.64 6.56 -19.06
CA HIS A 209 -16.94 6.75 -19.69
C HIS A 209 -17.93 7.48 -18.79
N SER A 210 -17.93 7.21 -17.47
CA SER A 210 -18.74 7.97 -16.51
C SER A 210 -18.36 9.46 -16.52
N TYR A 211 -17.07 9.78 -16.62
CA TYR A 211 -16.59 11.16 -16.74
C TYR A 211 -17.03 11.82 -18.05
N ASP A 212 -16.83 11.14 -19.19
CA ASP A 212 -17.24 11.64 -20.51
C ASP A 212 -18.76 11.89 -20.55
N TYR A 213 -19.53 10.99 -19.95
CA TYR A 213 -20.99 11.12 -19.83
C TYR A 213 -21.38 12.28 -18.90
N ALA A 214 -20.71 12.48 -17.77
CA ALA A 214 -20.96 13.63 -16.89
C ALA A 214 -20.69 14.97 -17.60
N MET A 215 -19.63 15.05 -18.40
CA MET A 215 -19.32 16.23 -19.22
C MET A 215 -20.35 16.45 -20.33
N TYR A 216 -20.79 15.38 -20.99
CA TYR A 216 -21.87 15.45 -21.98
C TYR A 216 -23.16 15.99 -21.35
N LEU A 217 -23.57 15.45 -20.19
CA LEU A 217 -24.76 15.91 -19.47
C LEU A 217 -24.67 17.39 -19.10
N LEU A 218 -23.51 17.85 -18.60
CA LEU A 218 -23.31 19.27 -18.31
C LEU A 218 -23.50 20.15 -19.56
N THR A 219 -22.98 19.70 -20.70
CA THR A 219 -23.06 20.44 -21.97
C THR A 219 -24.50 20.50 -22.49
N VAL A 220 -25.22 19.38 -22.48
CA VAL A 220 -26.63 19.31 -22.88
C VAL A 220 -27.48 20.18 -21.96
N LEU A 221 -27.31 20.07 -20.65
CA LEU A 221 -28.05 20.90 -19.68
C LEU A 221 -27.81 22.40 -19.92
N TYR A 222 -26.57 22.77 -20.24
CA TYR A 222 -26.24 24.15 -20.57
C TYR A 222 -26.99 24.62 -21.82
N HIS A 223 -26.87 23.94 -22.96
CA HIS A 223 -27.53 24.36 -24.19
C HIS A 223 -29.06 24.34 -24.11
N GLU A 224 -29.63 23.32 -23.48
CA GLU A 224 -31.08 23.24 -23.26
C GLU A 224 -31.57 24.34 -22.32
N SER A 225 -30.75 24.83 -21.38
CA SER A 225 -31.14 25.93 -20.51
C SER A 225 -31.33 27.26 -21.24
N TRP A 226 -30.63 27.46 -22.36
CA TRP A 226 -30.75 28.65 -23.20
C TRP A 226 -31.96 28.61 -24.13
N GLY A 227 -32.43 27.42 -24.52
CA GLY A 227 -33.61 27.28 -25.35
C GLY A 227 -34.86 27.81 -24.64
N SER A 228 -35.45 28.88 -25.17
CA SER A 228 -36.82 29.30 -24.85
C SER A 228 -37.76 28.29 -25.50
N VAL A 229 -38.09 27.22 -24.77
CA VAL A 229 -39.15 26.34 -25.22
C VAL A 229 -40.45 27.05 -24.87
N ASP A 230 -41.16 27.51 -25.90
CA ASP A 230 -42.58 27.88 -25.84
C ASP A 230 -43.34 26.65 -25.37
N SER A 231 -43.37 26.46 -24.05
CA SER A 231 -44.01 25.31 -23.44
C SER A 231 -45.07 25.83 -22.49
N GLU A 232 -46.30 25.66 -22.96
CA GLU A 232 -47.60 25.51 -22.27
C GLU A 232 -47.57 24.75 -20.92
N TRP A 233 -46.41 24.28 -20.47
CA TRP A 233 -46.19 23.37 -19.34
C TRP A 233 -45.38 24.00 -18.19
N THR A 234 -44.94 25.25 -18.30
CA THR A 234 -44.00 25.86 -17.34
C THR A 234 -44.62 26.31 -16.01
N ASP A 235 -45.93 26.50 -15.93
CA ASP A 235 -46.57 26.99 -14.70
C ASP A 235 -46.93 25.88 -13.69
N GLY A 236 -46.84 24.60 -14.05
CA GLY A 236 -47.42 23.51 -13.23
C GLY A 236 -46.54 22.31 -12.87
N GLN A 237 -45.42 22.05 -13.55
CA GLN A 237 -44.79 20.70 -13.47
C GLN A 237 -43.29 20.64 -13.12
N ALA A 238 -42.60 21.77 -12.92
CA ALA A 238 -41.17 21.80 -12.59
C ALA A 238 -40.79 21.07 -11.27
N ALA A 239 -41.77 20.72 -10.42
CA ALA A 239 -41.54 20.01 -9.17
C ALA A 239 -41.47 18.46 -9.29
N LYS A 240 -41.86 17.85 -10.43
CA LYS A 240 -42.01 16.38 -10.53
C LYS A 240 -40.86 15.64 -11.20
N ALA A 241 -40.09 16.27 -12.08
CA ALA A 241 -39.11 15.56 -12.91
C ALA A 241 -37.75 15.29 -12.22
N ILE A 242 -37.34 16.11 -11.25
CA ILE A 242 -36.01 15.98 -10.60
C ILE A 242 -36.05 14.99 -9.40
N THR A 243 -37.24 14.65 -8.91
CA THR A 243 -37.42 13.74 -7.77
C THR A 243 -37.14 12.27 -8.09
N VAL A 244 -36.95 11.90 -9.37
CA VAL A 244 -36.76 10.49 -9.78
C VAL A 244 -35.32 10.00 -9.59
N GLN A 245 -34.35 10.88 -9.32
CA GLN A 245 -32.95 10.46 -9.07
C GLN A 245 -32.39 10.84 -7.69
N SER A 246 -33.17 11.49 -6.81
CA SER A 246 -32.71 11.84 -5.45
C SER A 246 -33.06 10.80 -4.37
N ILE A 247 -33.43 9.57 -4.74
CA ILE A 247 -33.63 8.47 -3.79
C ILE A 247 -32.67 7.35 -4.17
N ARG A 248 -31.39 7.58 -3.87
CA ARG A 248 -30.36 6.55 -3.70
C ARG A 248 -29.07 7.21 -3.19
N ASP A 249 -29.17 7.80 -2.01
CA ASP A 249 -28.04 7.86 -1.09
C ASP A 249 -28.24 6.71 -0.06
N PRO A 250 -27.16 6.07 0.44
CA PRO A 250 -27.23 4.89 1.31
C PRO A 250 -27.89 5.15 2.68
#